data_AF-A0A955DT12-F1
#
_entry.id   AF-A0A955DT12-F1
#
_cell.length_a   1.000
_cell.length_b   1.000
_cell.length_c   1.000
_cell.angle_alpha   90.00
_cell.angle_beta   90.00
_cell.angle_gamma   90.00
#
_symmetry.space_group_name_H-M   'P 1'
#
loop_
_entity.id
_entity.type
_entity.pdbx_description
1 polymer ?
#
loop_
_entity_poly.entity_id
_entity_poly.type
_entity_poly.pdbx_seq_one_letter_code
_entity_poly.pdbx_strand_id
1 'polypeptide(L)'
;TAEALDGGGFRLSRAETLESALTLHDDSFRSPAEWELEASSRDPRRYQMKHYQTGKYLTLTGLTDDPAAAAIITLYPEEGCAQFPELSLDATGAPTKTKWDDGDLYGIAEVHSHMMSNFGFGGGGTFHGSPFHRLGVQHALPDCSPWHGVEGRKDIVGFFYDGDTSSLDVNALAPILTTGEAPTFNHLTAGYPDFTAWPNAWRYSTHQTMYYRWIVRAYLSGLRLLVQHATGNSVLCDLVTGINSQQALYSCNDMVSVDRQIEETRNLERYIDAQSGGPGKGWFRVVDSPAKAREVIAAGKMAVVLGIEISNVFDCFLTPREGFDVCTEQNVQAKIDRYRDMGVRVIFPVHKFDNAFTAGDGSGGIIELGNFINSGHYSDLVQDCPGISTA
;
A
#
# COMPACT_ATOMS: atom_id res chain seq x y z
N THR A 1 4.11 -10.91 -24.17
CA THR A 1 5.34 -10.84 -23.36
C THR A 1 6.54 -10.71 -24.28
N ALA A 2 7.67 -10.20 -23.77
CA ALA A 2 8.95 -10.30 -24.48
C ALA A 2 9.89 -11.24 -23.72
N GLU A 3 10.33 -12.30 -24.38
CA GLU A 3 11.17 -13.35 -23.80
C GLU A 3 12.57 -13.30 -24.40
N ALA A 4 13.59 -13.41 -23.55
CA ALA A 4 14.97 -13.53 -24.00
C ALA A 4 15.19 -14.90 -24.68
N LEU A 5 15.97 -14.91 -25.75
CA LEU A 5 16.41 -16.10 -26.47
C LEU A 5 17.86 -16.43 -26.12
N ASP A 6 18.19 -17.72 -26.14
CA ASP A 6 19.58 -18.19 -26.07
C ASP A 6 20.38 -17.53 -27.22
N GLY A 7 21.42 -16.78 -26.85
CA GLY A 7 22.24 -16.01 -27.80
C GLY A 7 21.95 -14.51 -27.91
N GLY A 8 21.08 -13.94 -27.06
CA GLY A 8 21.01 -12.48 -26.85
C GLY A 8 19.96 -11.72 -27.65
N GLY A 9 18.95 -12.40 -28.20
CA GLY A 9 17.78 -11.81 -28.86
C GLY A 9 16.53 -11.81 -27.98
N PHE A 10 15.44 -11.21 -28.46
CA PHE A 10 14.12 -11.28 -27.84
C PHE A 10 13.07 -11.76 -28.83
N ARG A 11 12.15 -12.62 -28.38
CA ARG A 11 10.93 -12.95 -29.11
C ARG A 11 9.71 -12.37 -28.41
N LEU A 12 8.72 -11.96 -29.20
CA LEU A 12 7.40 -11.64 -28.67
C LEU A 12 6.55 -12.91 -28.62
N SER A 13 5.95 -13.18 -27.47
CA SER A 13 5.11 -14.36 -27.25
C SER A 13 3.79 -13.97 -26.57
N ARG A 14 2.82 -14.89 -26.61
CA ARG A 14 1.60 -14.80 -25.80
C ARG A 14 1.80 -15.71 -24.60
N ALA A 15 1.62 -15.17 -23.40
CA ALA A 15 1.59 -15.94 -22.17
C ALA A 15 0.14 -16.21 -21.78
N GLU A 16 -0.16 -17.43 -21.35
CA GLU A 16 -1.49 -17.81 -20.84
C GLU A 16 -1.69 -17.35 -19.39
N THR A 17 -0.62 -17.38 -18.61
CA THR A 17 -0.55 -16.89 -17.23
C THR A 17 0.55 -15.85 -17.11
N LEU A 18 0.39 -14.92 -16.16
CA LEU A 18 1.38 -13.92 -15.85
C LEU A 18 1.74 -14.02 -14.37
N GLU A 19 2.97 -13.62 -14.06
CA GLU A 19 3.44 -13.42 -12.70
C GLU A 19 3.64 -11.93 -12.42
N SER A 20 3.78 -11.59 -11.15
CA SER A 20 3.97 -10.24 -10.63
C SER A 20 4.86 -10.25 -9.40
N ALA A 21 5.37 -9.08 -9.01
CA ALA A 21 6.15 -8.93 -7.78
C ALA A 21 5.39 -9.46 -6.55
N LEU A 22 4.06 -9.28 -6.51
CA LEU A 22 3.21 -9.74 -5.42
C LEU A 22 3.01 -11.26 -5.44
N THR A 23 2.83 -11.89 -6.62
CA THR A 23 2.64 -13.36 -6.71
C THR A 23 3.92 -14.15 -6.49
N LEU A 24 5.08 -13.56 -6.78
CA LEU A 24 6.38 -14.18 -6.58
C LEU A 24 7.08 -13.77 -5.28
N HIS A 25 6.54 -12.77 -4.58
CA HIS A 25 7.18 -12.15 -3.43
C HIS A 25 8.61 -11.69 -3.73
N ASP A 26 8.73 -10.94 -4.83
CA ASP A 26 9.98 -10.42 -5.34
C ASP A 26 9.76 -8.99 -5.86
N ASP A 27 10.09 -8.01 -5.03
CA ASP A 27 9.97 -6.58 -5.37
C ASP A 27 10.88 -6.18 -6.55
N SER A 28 11.88 -6.99 -6.90
CA SER A 28 12.73 -6.76 -8.08
C SER A 28 12.10 -7.29 -9.37
N PHE A 29 11.14 -8.21 -9.26
CA PHE A 29 10.48 -8.80 -10.41
C PHE A 29 9.67 -7.75 -11.17
N ARG A 30 9.74 -7.81 -12.50
CA ARG A 30 9.03 -6.94 -13.44
C ARG A 30 8.38 -7.85 -14.46
N SER A 31 7.06 -7.74 -14.63
CA SER A 31 6.34 -8.66 -15.51
C SER A 31 6.77 -8.43 -16.96
N PRO A 32 7.05 -9.50 -17.74
CA PRO A 32 7.41 -9.38 -19.15
C PRO A 32 6.24 -8.95 -20.04
N ALA A 33 5.06 -8.71 -19.47
CA ALA A 33 3.87 -8.22 -20.15
C ALA A 33 3.69 -6.70 -20.03
N GLU A 34 4.49 -6.02 -19.20
CA GLU A 34 4.34 -4.60 -18.95
C GLU A 34 5.19 -3.75 -19.90
N TRP A 35 4.59 -2.65 -20.36
CA TRP A 35 5.20 -1.72 -21.30
C TRP A 35 4.89 -0.29 -20.93
N GLU A 36 5.87 0.58 -21.10
CA GLU A 36 5.70 2.03 -21.02
C GLU A 36 5.44 2.57 -22.43
N LEU A 37 4.43 3.43 -22.55
CA LEU A 37 4.12 4.14 -23.79
C LEU A 37 4.70 5.55 -23.70
N GLU A 38 5.57 5.91 -24.64
CA GLU A 38 6.22 7.21 -24.69
C GLU A 38 6.13 7.84 -26.09
N ALA A 39 6.36 9.15 -26.20
CA ALA A 39 6.40 9.82 -27.50
C ALA A 39 7.58 9.28 -28.32
N SER A 40 7.37 9.03 -29.61
CA SER A 40 8.45 8.50 -30.44
C SER A 40 9.56 9.51 -30.66
N SER A 41 10.80 9.06 -30.53
CA SER A 41 12.01 9.83 -30.85
C SER A 41 12.08 10.25 -32.33
N ARG A 42 11.41 9.49 -33.21
CA ARG A 42 11.40 9.71 -34.67
C ARG A 42 10.17 10.48 -35.17
N ASP A 43 9.03 10.36 -34.47
CA ASP A 43 7.84 11.17 -34.73
C ASP A 43 7.13 11.50 -33.40
N PRO A 44 7.35 12.71 -32.84
CA PRO A 44 6.77 13.12 -31.56
C PRO A 44 5.23 13.13 -31.52
N ARG A 45 4.54 12.98 -32.67
CA ARG A 45 3.07 12.86 -32.75
C ARG A 45 2.57 11.42 -32.62
N ARG A 46 3.49 10.46 -32.53
CA ARG A 46 3.25 9.02 -32.44
C ARG A 46 3.94 8.47 -31.20
N TYR A 47 3.73 7.18 -30.94
CA TYR A 47 4.28 6.52 -29.77
C TYR A 47 5.41 5.56 -30.12
N GLN A 48 6.19 5.20 -29.12
CA GLN A 48 7.00 3.99 -29.09
C GLN A 48 6.78 3.30 -27.74
N MET A 49 7.06 2.00 -27.68
CA MET A 49 6.86 1.20 -26.46
C MET A 49 8.19 0.74 -25.91
N LYS A 50 8.40 0.94 -24.61
CA LYS A 50 9.56 0.47 -23.86
C LYS A 50 9.14 -0.68 -22.95
N HIS A 51 9.80 -1.81 -23.07
CA HIS A 51 9.52 -3.00 -22.28
C HIS A 51 9.99 -2.80 -20.84
N TYR A 52 9.07 -2.90 -19.87
CA TYR A 52 9.31 -2.49 -18.49
C TYR A 52 10.45 -3.28 -17.83
N GLN A 53 10.50 -4.60 -18.03
CA GLN A 53 11.52 -5.47 -17.43
C GLN A 53 12.93 -5.20 -17.98
N THR A 54 13.06 -4.90 -19.27
CA THR A 54 14.38 -4.86 -19.94
C THR A 54 14.88 -3.45 -20.22
N GLY A 55 14.00 -2.44 -20.17
CA GLY A 55 14.28 -1.08 -20.61
C GLY A 55 14.48 -0.89 -22.12
N LYS A 56 14.34 -1.97 -22.92
CA LYS A 56 14.51 -1.95 -24.38
C LYS A 56 13.22 -1.57 -25.09
N TYR A 57 13.33 -1.08 -26.32
CA TYR A 57 12.22 -0.63 -27.14
C TYR A 57 11.71 -1.71 -28.08
N LEU A 58 10.39 -1.74 -28.28
CA LEU A 58 9.73 -2.61 -29.24
C LEU A 58 10.18 -2.31 -30.67
N THR A 59 10.56 -3.33 -31.42
CA THR A 59 10.73 -3.29 -32.89
C THR A 59 9.68 -4.19 -33.55
N LEU A 60 9.70 -4.29 -34.88
CA LEU A 60 8.77 -5.17 -35.61
C LEU A 60 9.00 -6.66 -35.33
N THR A 61 10.19 -7.06 -34.87
CA THR A 61 10.58 -8.47 -34.71
C THR A 61 11.15 -8.81 -33.33
N GLY A 62 11.33 -7.84 -32.44
CA GLY A 62 11.94 -8.06 -31.14
C GLY A 62 12.14 -6.77 -30.36
N LEU A 63 13.26 -6.65 -29.65
CA LEU A 63 13.61 -5.49 -28.84
C LEU A 63 14.96 -4.88 -29.25
N THR A 64 15.15 -3.58 -28.99
CA THR A 64 16.40 -2.83 -29.25
C THR A 64 16.72 -1.88 -28.11
N ASP A 65 18.00 -1.61 -27.86
CA ASP A 65 18.44 -0.55 -26.94
C ASP A 65 18.34 0.85 -27.57
N ASP A 66 18.34 0.94 -28.91
CA ASP A 66 18.34 2.20 -29.62
C ASP A 66 16.90 2.72 -29.85
N PRO A 67 16.49 3.84 -29.21
CA PRO A 67 15.16 4.42 -29.42
C PRO A 67 14.94 4.86 -30.88
N ALA A 68 15.98 5.19 -31.64
CA ALA A 68 15.84 5.54 -33.06
C ALA A 68 15.54 4.32 -33.94
N ALA A 69 15.79 3.10 -33.46
CA ALA A 69 15.41 1.86 -34.12
C ALA A 69 14.02 1.34 -33.69
N ALA A 70 13.39 1.96 -32.67
CA ALA A 70 12.09 1.55 -32.14
C ALA A 70 10.96 1.69 -33.16
N ALA A 71 10.00 0.77 -33.14
CA ALA A 71 8.80 0.85 -33.97
C ALA A 71 8.00 2.12 -33.64
N ILE A 72 7.49 2.79 -34.69
CA ILE A 72 6.57 3.93 -34.54
C ILE A 72 5.16 3.36 -34.46
N ILE A 73 4.46 3.65 -33.37
CA ILE A 73 3.17 3.08 -33.02
C ILE A 73 2.10 4.15 -33.13
N THR A 74 1.02 3.82 -33.83
CA THR A 74 -0.21 4.63 -33.85
C THR A 74 -1.33 3.80 -33.24
N LEU A 75 -2.00 4.35 -32.23
CA LEU A 75 -3.16 3.73 -31.61
C LEU A 75 -4.42 4.27 -32.28
N TYR A 76 -5.34 3.38 -32.64
CA TYR A 76 -6.65 3.72 -33.20
C TYR A 76 -7.74 3.23 -32.25
N PRO A 77 -8.87 3.96 -32.11
CA PRO A 77 -10.03 3.43 -31.42
C PRO A 77 -10.48 2.11 -32.03
N GLU A 78 -10.74 1.12 -31.19
CA GLU A 78 -11.16 -0.22 -31.59
C GLU A 78 -12.36 -0.64 -30.72
N GLU A 79 -13.31 -1.36 -31.32
CA GLU A 79 -14.47 -1.91 -30.63
C GLU A 79 -14.31 -3.43 -30.44
N GLY A 80 -15.06 -4.03 -29.51
CA GLY A 80 -14.99 -5.48 -29.28
C GLY A 80 -13.71 -5.97 -28.61
N CYS A 81 -12.98 -5.08 -27.92
CA CYS A 81 -11.84 -5.47 -27.09
C CYS A 81 -12.23 -6.52 -26.05
N ALA A 82 -11.34 -7.47 -25.78
CA ALA A 82 -11.53 -8.46 -24.72
C ALA A 82 -11.74 -7.76 -23.37
N GLN A 83 -12.72 -8.23 -22.60
CA GLN A 83 -12.91 -7.76 -21.23
C GLN A 83 -11.87 -8.42 -20.32
N PHE A 84 -11.11 -7.61 -19.60
CA PHE A 84 -10.17 -8.10 -18.61
C PHE A 84 -10.90 -8.38 -17.29
N PRO A 85 -10.56 -9.47 -16.54
CA PRO A 85 -11.17 -9.75 -15.25
C PRO A 85 -11.05 -8.59 -14.27
N GLU A 86 -12.18 -8.21 -13.67
CA GLU A 86 -12.25 -7.07 -12.76
C GLU A 86 -13.51 -7.18 -11.89
N LEU A 87 -13.46 -6.60 -10.69
CA LEU A 87 -14.63 -6.53 -9.81
C LEU A 87 -15.74 -5.68 -10.43
N SER A 88 -16.97 -6.17 -10.30
CA SER A 88 -18.16 -5.37 -10.52
C SER A 88 -18.11 -4.13 -9.64
N LEU A 89 -18.54 -3.00 -10.21
CA LEU A 89 -18.65 -1.78 -9.45
C LEU A 89 -19.87 -1.80 -8.54
N ASP A 90 -20.95 -2.48 -8.93
CA ASP A 90 -22.25 -2.54 -8.21
C ASP A 90 -22.78 -1.15 -7.80
N ALA A 91 -22.43 -0.14 -8.57
CA ALA A 91 -22.90 1.24 -8.45
C ALA A 91 -22.97 1.88 -9.85
N THR A 92 -23.86 2.85 -10.01
CA THR A 92 -24.05 3.60 -11.26
C THR A 92 -24.19 5.10 -10.99
N GLY A 93 -24.06 5.91 -12.03
CA GLY A 93 -24.20 7.37 -11.95
C GLY A 93 -22.86 8.09 -11.78
N ALA A 94 -22.96 9.39 -11.49
CA ALA A 94 -21.84 10.29 -11.29
C ALA A 94 -22.14 11.22 -10.09
N PRO A 95 -21.12 11.82 -9.44
CA PRO A 95 -21.35 12.81 -8.39
C PRO A 95 -22.22 13.97 -8.90
N THR A 96 -23.38 14.19 -8.29
CA THR A 96 -24.32 15.26 -8.67
C THR A 96 -24.27 16.47 -7.74
N LYS A 97 -23.77 16.29 -6.51
CA LYS A 97 -23.65 17.36 -5.51
C LYS A 97 -22.22 17.44 -4.98
N THR A 98 -21.63 18.62 -5.09
CA THR A 98 -20.29 18.96 -4.56
C THR A 98 -20.32 20.15 -3.62
N LYS A 99 -21.44 20.90 -3.59
CA LYS A 99 -21.65 22.07 -2.74
C LYS A 99 -23.06 22.12 -2.16
N TRP A 100 -23.20 22.82 -1.05
CA TRP A 100 -24.45 23.34 -0.52
C TRP A 100 -24.84 24.64 -1.24
N ASP A 101 -26.06 25.14 -1.00
CA ASP A 101 -26.60 26.34 -1.67
C ASP A 101 -25.85 27.63 -1.27
N ASP A 102 -25.19 27.62 -0.10
CA ASP A 102 -24.33 28.71 0.39
C ASP A 102 -22.90 28.68 -0.18
N GLY A 103 -22.57 27.67 -0.98
CA GLY A 103 -21.27 27.50 -1.62
C GLY A 103 -20.26 26.66 -0.83
N ASP A 104 -20.59 26.21 0.39
CA ASP A 104 -19.76 25.28 1.14
C ASP A 104 -19.69 23.91 0.48
N LEU A 105 -18.60 23.18 0.70
CA LEU A 105 -18.42 21.86 0.11
C LEU A 105 -19.33 20.82 0.77
N TYR A 106 -19.87 19.93 -0.06
CA TYR A 106 -20.72 18.83 0.36
C TYR A 106 -20.03 17.48 0.15
N GLY A 107 -20.03 16.63 1.17
CA GLY A 107 -19.60 15.24 1.08
C GLY A 107 -19.11 14.67 2.40
N ILE A 108 -18.56 13.46 2.32
CA ILE A 108 -17.93 12.74 3.43
C ILE A 108 -16.42 12.95 3.35
N ALA A 109 -15.79 13.11 4.51
CA ALA A 109 -14.34 13.11 4.66
C ALA A 109 -13.94 11.88 5.46
N GLU A 110 -13.14 11.02 4.84
CA GLU A 110 -12.37 10.00 5.55
C GLU A 110 -11.06 10.66 5.99
N VAL A 111 -10.93 10.91 7.29
CA VAL A 111 -9.80 11.68 7.85
C VAL A 111 -8.67 10.79 8.36
N HIS A 112 -8.84 9.46 8.31
CA HIS A 112 -7.83 8.51 8.75
C HIS A 112 -7.98 7.18 8.00
N SER A 113 -7.03 6.87 7.10
CA SER A 113 -7.04 5.60 6.35
C SER A 113 -5.65 5.12 5.96
N HIS A 114 -5.54 3.84 5.60
CA HIS A 114 -4.26 3.18 5.27
C HIS A 114 -4.37 2.31 4.01
N MET A 115 -4.69 2.90 2.87
CA MET A 115 -4.81 2.19 1.59
C MET A 115 -3.56 1.38 1.24
N MET A 116 -2.37 1.95 1.46
CA MET A 116 -1.09 1.37 1.04
C MET A 116 -0.41 0.50 2.12
N SER A 117 -1.14 -0.01 3.12
CA SER A 117 -0.59 -0.86 4.20
C SER A 117 0.18 -2.08 3.71
N ASN A 118 -0.08 -2.56 2.49
CA ASN A 118 0.65 -3.65 1.85
C ASN A 118 2.13 -3.33 1.57
N PHE A 119 2.50 -2.06 1.61
CA PHE A 119 3.90 -1.60 1.62
C PHE A 119 4.41 -1.30 3.04
N GLY A 120 3.58 -1.39 4.07
CA GLY A 120 4.02 -1.42 5.46
C GLY A 120 4.72 -2.75 5.77
N PHE A 121 5.28 -2.86 6.99
CA PHE A 121 5.82 -4.14 7.50
C PHE A 121 6.85 -4.80 6.56
N GLY A 122 7.71 -4.01 5.91
CA GLY A 122 8.70 -4.51 4.95
C GLY A 122 8.13 -4.99 3.62
N GLY A 123 6.85 -4.76 3.35
CA GLY A 123 6.14 -5.15 2.11
C GLY A 123 5.94 -6.65 1.95
N GLY A 124 6.20 -7.41 3.01
CA GLY A 124 6.43 -8.86 2.99
C GLY A 124 5.20 -9.76 2.99
N GLY A 125 4.03 -9.24 2.58
CA GLY A 125 2.77 -9.98 2.62
C GLY A 125 2.07 -10.01 3.98
N THR A 126 2.63 -9.41 5.05
CA THR A 126 1.94 -9.24 6.35
C THR A 126 0.60 -8.54 6.23
N PHE A 127 0.50 -7.54 5.34
CA PHE A 127 -0.77 -6.96 4.94
C PHE A 127 -1.03 -7.36 3.49
N HIS A 128 -1.87 -8.36 3.30
CA HIS A 128 -2.05 -9.02 2.01
C HIS A 128 -2.96 -8.24 1.05
N GLY A 129 -2.60 -8.28 -0.24
CA GLY A 129 -3.32 -7.62 -1.33
C GLY A 129 -2.87 -6.18 -1.56
N SER A 130 -3.40 -5.53 -2.59
CA SER A 130 -2.98 -4.18 -3.03
C SER A 130 -4.19 -3.36 -3.48
N PRO A 131 -4.20 -2.02 -3.33
CA PRO A 131 -5.31 -1.19 -3.82
C PRO A 131 -5.49 -1.24 -5.33
N PHE A 132 -4.45 -1.59 -6.07
CA PHE A 132 -4.46 -1.68 -7.53
C PHE A 132 -3.31 -2.56 -8.02
N HIS A 133 -3.40 -3.03 -9.26
CA HIS A 133 -2.28 -3.66 -9.96
C HIS A 133 -2.43 -3.46 -11.46
N ARG A 134 -1.33 -3.27 -12.20
CA ARG A 134 -1.33 -3.05 -13.66
C ARG A 134 -1.85 -4.26 -14.44
N LEU A 135 -1.65 -5.45 -13.88
CA LEU A 135 -2.22 -6.71 -14.37
C LEU A 135 -3.62 -7.02 -13.79
N GLY A 136 -4.28 -6.04 -13.15
CA GLY A 136 -5.66 -6.13 -12.69
C GLY A 136 -5.89 -6.95 -11.41
N VAL A 137 -7.17 -7.20 -11.10
CA VAL A 137 -7.61 -7.68 -9.78
C VAL A 137 -6.98 -9.02 -9.37
N GLN A 138 -6.76 -9.93 -10.31
CA GLN A 138 -6.19 -11.25 -10.04
C GLN A 138 -4.80 -11.18 -9.41
N HIS A 139 -4.06 -10.11 -9.69
CA HIS A 139 -2.74 -9.84 -9.11
C HIS A 139 -2.81 -8.87 -7.93
N ALA A 140 -3.83 -8.02 -7.86
CA ALA A 140 -4.01 -7.11 -6.74
C ALA A 140 -4.54 -7.83 -5.49
N LEU A 141 -5.43 -8.81 -5.66
CA LEU A 141 -6.12 -9.52 -4.59
C LEU A 141 -6.06 -11.05 -4.78
N PRO A 142 -4.87 -11.66 -4.99
CA PRO A 142 -4.77 -13.12 -5.17
C PRO A 142 -5.07 -13.87 -3.87
N ASP A 143 -5.10 -15.20 -3.93
CA ASP A 143 -5.08 -16.05 -2.73
C ASP A 143 -3.87 -15.72 -1.83
N CYS A 144 -4.08 -15.66 -0.52
CA CYS A 144 -3.04 -15.29 0.45
C CYS A 144 -2.27 -16.48 1.03
N SER A 145 -2.63 -17.73 0.72
CA SER A 145 -1.96 -18.92 1.28
C SER A 145 -0.45 -19.02 0.98
N PRO A 146 0.09 -18.47 -0.13
CA PRO A 146 1.54 -18.42 -0.28
C PRO A 146 2.24 -17.63 0.84
N TRP A 147 1.57 -16.64 1.41
CA TRP A 147 2.13 -15.71 2.41
C TRP A 147 1.60 -16.01 3.80
N HIS A 148 0.29 -16.03 3.96
CA HIS A 148 -0.40 -16.34 5.22
C HIS A 148 -0.41 -17.84 5.52
N GLY A 149 0.09 -18.70 4.64
CA GLY A 149 0.16 -20.14 4.85
C GLY A 149 -1.21 -20.83 4.75
N VAL A 150 -1.18 -22.16 4.82
CA VAL A 150 -2.41 -22.97 4.88
C VAL A 150 -3.22 -22.56 6.12
N GLU A 151 -4.52 -22.34 5.94
CA GLU A 151 -5.44 -21.88 7.00
C GLU A 151 -5.07 -20.54 7.66
N GLY A 152 -4.26 -19.71 6.98
CA GLY A 152 -3.84 -18.40 7.49
C GLY A 152 -2.84 -18.48 8.65
N ARG A 153 -2.22 -19.64 8.88
CA ARG A 153 -1.42 -19.90 10.08
C ARG A 153 -0.10 -19.11 10.13
N LYS A 154 0.42 -18.60 9.03
CA LYS A 154 1.60 -17.72 9.00
C LYS A 154 1.25 -16.23 9.15
N ASP A 155 -0.03 -15.87 9.18
CA ASP A 155 -0.47 -14.52 9.51
C ASP A 155 -0.44 -14.30 11.03
N ILE A 156 0.77 -14.19 11.57
CA ILE A 156 1.00 -14.04 13.01
C ILE A 156 0.51 -12.67 13.50
N VAL A 157 0.63 -11.62 12.68
CA VAL A 157 0.13 -10.29 13.05
C VAL A 157 -1.39 -10.29 13.14
N GLY A 158 -2.07 -10.84 12.13
CA GLY A 158 -3.53 -10.97 12.13
C GLY A 158 -4.01 -11.88 13.27
N PHE A 159 -3.33 -13.00 13.53
CA PHE A 159 -3.67 -13.89 14.65
C PHE A 159 -3.76 -13.15 16.00
N PHE A 160 -2.83 -12.23 16.27
CA PHE A 160 -2.85 -11.45 17.52
C PHE A 160 -3.79 -10.23 17.45
N TYR A 161 -3.93 -9.58 16.30
CA TYR A 161 -4.77 -8.39 16.15
C TYR A 161 -6.26 -8.71 16.09
N ASP A 162 -6.61 -9.82 15.44
CA ASP A 162 -7.99 -10.24 15.20
C ASP A 162 -8.54 -11.16 16.30
N GLY A 163 -7.64 -11.78 17.08
CA GLY A 163 -7.99 -12.64 18.21
C GLY A 163 -8.36 -11.86 19.47
N ASP A 164 -9.21 -12.44 20.32
CA ASP A 164 -9.55 -11.93 21.66
C ASP A 164 -8.40 -12.12 22.68
N THR A 165 -7.16 -12.12 22.20
CA THR A 165 -5.95 -12.38 23.00
C THR A 165 -5.51 -11.11 23.73
N SER A 166 -6.35 -10.67 24.65
CA SER A 166 -6.08 -9.54 25.57
C SER A 166 -4.92 -9.82 26.54
N SER A 167 -4.44 -11.07 26.62
CA SER A 167 -3.26 -11.46 27.39
C SER A 167 -2.25 -12.21 26.52
N LEU A 168 -0.96 -11.88 26.75
CA LEU A 168 0.17 -12.66 26.24
C LEU A 168 0.19 -14.04 26.90
N ASP A 169 -0.48 -15.03 26.33
CA ASP A 169 -0.25 -16.41 26.73
C ASP A 169 1.09 -16.90 26.16
N VAL A 170 2.11 -16.93 27.02
CA VAL A 170 3.44 -17.44 26.69
C VAL A 170 3.44 -18.87 26.14
N ASN A 171 2.42 -19.68 26.48
CA ASN A 171 2.26 -21.02 25.93
C ASN A 171 1.78 -21.00 24.47
N ALA A 172 1.03 -19.97 24.06
CA ALA A 172 0.65 -19.76 22.67
C ALA A 172 1.83 -19.23 21.83
N LEU A 173 2.77 -18.50 22.44
CA LEU A 173 3.95 -17.96 21.77
C LEU A 173 5.01 -19.01 21.46
N ALA A 174 5.27 -19.96 22.35
CA ALA A 174 6.33 -20.96 22.15
C ALA A 174 6.25 -21.72 20.81
N PRO A 175 5.09 -22.27 20.38
CA PRO A 175 4.99 -22.90 19.07
C PRO A 175 5.22 -21.90 17.94
N ILE A 176 4.63 -20.70 18.01
CA ILE A 176 4.78 -19.65 16.99
C ILE A 176 6.25 -19.26 16.79
N LEU A 177 7.00 -19.06 17.88
CA LEU A 177 8.42 -18.72 17.83
C LEU A 177 9.28 -19.85 17.22
N THR A 178 8.80 -21.09 17.27
CA THR A 178 9.54 -22.26 16.75
C THR A 178 9.18 -22.57 15.30
N THR A 179 7.90 -22.46 14.94
CA THR A 179 7.38 -22.88 13.62
C THR A 179 7.14 -21.73 12.66
N GLY A 180 7.06 -20.50 13.15
CA GLY A 180 6.56 -19.36 12.38
C GLY A 180 5.05 -19.46 12.08
N GLU A 181 4.32 -20.33 12.78
CA GLU A 181 2.91 -20.60 12.51
C GLU A 181 2.06 -20.60 13.79
N ALA A 182 0.87 -20.01 13.70
CA ALA A 182 -0.18 -20.13 14.69
C ALA A 182 -0.55 -21.61 14.91
N PRO A 183 -0.84 -22.02 16.15
CA PRO A 183 -1.11 -23.43 16.48
C PRO A 183 -2.47 -23.92 15.99
N THR A 184 -3.37 -23.02 15.61
CA THR A 184 -4.74 -23.30 15.19
C THR A 184 -5.06 -22.62 13.86
N PHE A 185 -6.16 -23.06 13.24
CA PHE A 185 -6.80 -22.34 12.14
C PHE A 185 -6.92 -20.84 12.46
N ASN A 186 -6.59 -19.99 11.49
CA ASN A 186 -6.75 -18.54 11.58
C ASN A 186 -7.87 -18.07 10.63
N HIS A 187 -7.69 -18.25 9.32
CA HIS A 187 -8.68 -17.83 8.32
C HIS A 187 -8.58 -18.61 7.00
N LEU A 188 -9.63 -18.53 6.18
CA LEU A 188 -9.57 -19.00 4.79
C LEU A 188 -8.81 -18.01 3.91
N THR A 189 -8.12 -18.50 2.88
CA THR A 189 -7.12 -17.72 2.15
C THR A 189 -7.57 -17.19 0.80
N ALA A 190 -8.63 -17.75 0.22
CA ALA A 190 -9.01 -17.47 -1.16
C ALA A 190 -9.37 -15.99 -1.35
N GLY A 191 -8.59 -15.31 -2.19
CA GLY A 191 -8.85 -13.96 -2.68
C GLY A 191 -9.78 -13.97 -3.88
N TYR A 192 -9.56 -13.07 -4.84
CA TYR A 192 -10.35 -13.02 -6.07
C TYR A 192 -10.31 -14.36 -6.84
N PRO A 193 -11.45 -14.85 -7.35
CA PRO A 193 -12.79 -14.25 -7.31
C PRO A 193 -13.64 -14.68 -6.10
N ASP A 194 -13.16 -15.62 -5.28
CA ASP A 194 -13.99 -16.35 -4.32
C ASP A 194 -14.20 -15.62 -2.98
N PHE A 195 -13.17 -14.89 -2.48
CA PHE A 195 -13.22 -14.08 -1.25
C PHE A 195 -13.87 -14.81 -0.06
N THR A 196 -13.34 -15.97 0.27
CA THR A 196 -13.98 -16.90 1.23
C THR A 196 -14.03 -16.40 2.68
N ALA A 197 -13.18 -15.43 3.03
CA ALA A 197 -13.09 -14.87 4.39
C ALA A 197 -12.81 -13.37 4.38
N TRP A 198 -11.84 -12.93 3.58
CA TRP A 198 -11.46 -11.53 3.40
C TRP A 198 -11.88 -11.03 2.00
N PRO A 199 -12.07 -9.72 1.80
CA PRO A 199 -11.86 -8.59 2.72
C PRO A 199 -12.87 -8.54 3.87
N ASN A 200 -12.40 -8.35 5.10
CA ASN A 200 -13.25 -8.23 6.29
C ASN A 200 -12.55 -7.42 7.38
N ALA A 201 -12.65 -6.09 7.31
CA ALA A 201 -11.83 -5.18 8.13
C ALA A 201 -11.98 -5.35 9.65
N TRP A 202 -13.10 -5.90 10.14
CA TRP A 202 -13.37 -6.06 11.57
C TRP A 202 -13.04 -7.47 12.09
N ARG A 203 -12.60 -8.39 11.22
CA ARG A 203 -12.22 -9.75 11.61
C ARG A 203 -10.88 -10.23 11.03
N TYR A 204 -10.43 -9.67 9.92
CA TYR A 204 -9.22 -10.05 9.21
C TYR A 204 -8.47 -8.77 8.82
N SER A 205 -7.85 -8.13 9.82
CA SER A 205 -7.30 -6.77 9.73
C SER A 205 -6.05 -6.66 8.84
N THR A 206 -5.38 -7.77 8.56
CA THR A 206 -4.16 -7.91 7.74
C THR A 206 -4.43 -8.09 6.24
N HIS A 207 -5.61 -7.72 5.76
CA HIS A 207 -5.98 -7.86 4.36
C HIS A 207 -6.46 -6.55 3.76
N GLN A 208 -6.22 -6.38 2.46
CA GLN A 208 -6.64 -5.21 1.72
C GLN A 208 -8.16 -5.04 1.74
N THR A 209 -8.61 -3.86 2.17
CA THR A 209 -10.03 -3.47 2.32
C THR A 209 -10.36 -2.18 1.54
N MET A 210 -9.40 -1.65 0.79
CA MET A 210 -9.47 -0.40 0.04
C MET A 210 -8.99 -0.57 -1.42
N TYR A 211 -9.35 -1.68 -2.07
CA TYR A 211 -9.16 -1.82 -3.52
C TYR A 211 -9.84 -0.68 -4.30
N TYR A 212 -9.23 -0.20 -5.39
CA TYR A 212 -9.63 1.05 -6.02
C TYR A 212 -11.10 1.05 -6.45
N ARG A 213 -11.66 -0.09 -6.91
CA ARG A 213 -13.09 -0.22 -7.24
C ARG A 213 -14.01 0.01 -6.04
N TRP A 214 -13.58 -0.40 -4.85
CA TRP A 214 -14.32 -0.15 -3.61
C TRP A 214 -14.28 1.32 -3.22
N ILE A 215 -13.13 1.98 -3.44
CA ILE A 215 -13.01 3.44 -3.26
C ILE A 215 -13.87 4.18 -4.30
N VAL A 216 -13.94 3.72 -5.57
CA VAL A 216 -14.86 4.29 -6.57
C VAL A 216 -16.29 4.26 -6.05
N ARG A 217 -16.76 3.15 -5.45
CA ARG A 217 -18.09 3.11 -4.84
C ARG A 217 -18.26 4.16 -3.75
N ALA A 218 -17.31 4.28 -2.82
CA ALA A 218 -17.38 5.29 -1.76
C ALA A 218 -17.41 6.72 -2.33
N TYR A 219 -16.60 7.00 -3.35
CA TYR A 219 -16.57 8.27 -4.08
C TYR A 219 -17.92 8.57 -4.75
N LEU A 220 -18.50 7.62 -5.47
CA LEU A 220 -19.83 7.79 -6.08
C LEU A 220 -20.91 8.08 -5.02
N SER A 221 -20.77 7.51 -3.82
CA SER A 221 -21.69 7.69 -2.69
C SER A 221 -21.50 8.98 -1.89
N GLY A 222 -20.45 9.77 -2.14
CA GLY A 222 -20.25 11.05 -1.45
C GLY A 222 -18.89 11.25 -0.79
N LEU A 223 -17.97 10.29 -0.83
CA LEU A 223 -16.60 10.51 -0.34
C LEU A 223 -15.91 11.57 -1.22
N ARG A 224 -15.40 12.64 -0.57
CA ARG A 224 -14.77 13.78 -1.24
C ARG A 224 -13.36 14.05 -0.77
N LEU A 225 -13.05 13.70 0.48
CA LEU A 225 -11.72 13.82 1.04
C LEU A 225 -11.32 12.49 1.66
N LEU A 226 -10.09 12.05 1.40
CA LEU A 226 -9.47 10.89 2.03
C LEU A 226 -8.07 11.28 2.52
N VAL A 227 -7.75 11.00 3.77
CA VAL A 227 -6.37 11.14 4.27
C VAL A 227 -5.70 9.77 4.27
N GLN A 228 -4.67 9.62 3.44
CA GLN A 228 -3.88 8.41 3.32
C GLN A 228 -2.67 8.50 4.24
N HIS A 229 -2.74 7.84 5.40
CA HIS A 229 -1.61 7.68 6.30
C HIS A 229 -0.75 6.52 5.86
N ALA A 230 0.51 6.82 5.51
CA ALA A 230 1.53 5.80 5.39
C ALA A 230 1.76 5.16 6.76
N THR A 231 1.61 3.84 6.84
CA THR A 231 1.65 3.08 8.10
C THR A 231 2.59 1.88 8.02
N GLY A 232 2.99 1.38 9.17
CA GLY A 232 3.97 0.31 9.29
C GLY A 232 4.28 0.05 10.74
N ASN A 233 5.07 -0.98 10.97
CA ASN A 233 5.60 -1.28 12.28
C ASN A 233 6.89 -2.09 12.15
N SER A 234 8.02 -1.44 12.40
CA SER A 234 9.34 -2.04 12.24
C SER A 234 9.55 -3.25 13.14
N VAL A 235 9.09 -3.19 14.40
CA VAL A 235 9.28 -4.29 15.36
C VAL A 235 8.48 -5.51 14.97
N LEU A 236 7.22 -5.33 14.53
CA LEU A 236 6.42 -6.45 14.04
C LEU A 236 7.02 -7.04 12.77
N CYS A 237 7.54 -6.21 11.86
CA CYS A 237 8.26 -6.67 10.68
C CYS A 237 9.51 -7.51 11.03
N ASP A 238 10.34 -7.01 11.95
CA ASP A 238 11.54 -7.71 12.42
C ASP A 238 11.16 -9.02 13.11
N LEU A 239 10.07 -9.05 13.89
CA LEU A 239 9.58 -10.24 14.57
C LEU A 239 9.13 -11.31 13.57
N VAL A 240 8.23 -10.99 12.64
CA VAL A 240 7.71 -11.98 11.67
C VAL A 240 8.79 -12.50 10.73
N THR A 241 9.75 -11.64 10.39
CA THR A 241 10.93 -12.02 9.59
C THR A 241 11.87 -12.91 10.41
N GLY A 242 12.13 -12.56 11.68
CA GLY A 242 13.02 -13.30 12.57
C GLY A 242 12.54 -14.71 12.90
N ILE A 243 11.23 -14.93 12.97
CA ILE A 243 10.62 -16.26 13.19
C ILE A 243 10.31 -17.00 11.89
N ASN A 244 10.68 -16.44 10.73
CA ASN A 244 10.41 -17.00 9.40
C ASN A 244 8.93 -17.26 9.09
N SER A 245 8.01 -16.51 9.72
CA SER A 245 6.59 -16.56 9.34
C SER A 245 6.33 -15.79 8.05
N GLN A 246 7.06 -14.69 7.84
CA GLN A 246 7.02 -13.86 6.64
C GLN A 246 8.45 -13.52 6.16
N GLN A 247 8.57 -13.03 4.94
CA GLN A 247 9.82 -12.51 4.39
C GLN A 247 9.64 -11.02 4.07
N ALA A 248 10.50 -10.16 4.60
CA ALA A 248 10.51 -8.76 4.18
C ALA A 248 11.08 -8.62 2.75
N LEU A 249 10.45 -7.79 1.90
CA LEU A 249 10.93 -7.47 0.55
C LEU A 249 11.98 -6.36 0.55
N TYR A 250 11.99 -5.54 1.59
CA TYR A 250 12.96 -4.48 1.85
C TYR A 250 13.10 -4.28 3.35
N SER A 251 13.96 -3.33 3.75
CA SER A 251 14.21 -3.03 5.16
C SER A 251 12.91 -2.84 5.96
N CYS A 252 12.87 -3.42 7.16
CA CYS A 252 11.80 -3.22 8.14
C CYS A 252 11.76 -1.80 8.72
N ASN A 253 12.69 -0.90 8.36
CA ASN A 253 12.60 0.50 8.77
C ASN A 253 11.29 1.14 8.28
N ASP A 254 10.50 1.67 9.22
CA ASP A 254 9.23 2.34 8.95
C ASP A 254 9.36 3.45 7.90
N MET A 255 10.40 4.28 7.94
CA MET A 255 10.58 5.39 7.00
C MET A 255 10.82 4.92 5.55
N VAL A 256 11.40 3.73 5.36
CA VAL A 256 11.51 3.10 4.03
C VAL A 256 10.13 2.74 3.49
N SER A 257 9.26 2.17 4.34
CA SER A 257 7.86 1.90 3.96
C SER A 257 7.05 3.16 3.71
N VAL A 258 7.31 4.24 4.46
CA VAL A 258 6.61 5.52 4.31
C VAL A 258 6.89 6.13 2.94
N ASP A 259 8.16 6.20 2.54
CA ASP A 259 8.56 6.73 1.25
C ASP A 259 7.85 5.99 0.10
N ARG A 260 7.78 4.66 0.19
CA ARG A 260 7.09 3.80 -0.79
C ARG A 260 5.59 4.05 -0.82
N GLN A 261 4.93 4.11 0.33
CA GLN A 261 3.47 4.35 0.38
C GLN A 261 3.07 5.71 -0.20
N ILE A 262 3.91 6.74 0.00
CA ILE A 262 3.73 8.05 -0.62
C ILE A 262 3.84 7.94 -2.15
N GLU A 263 4.86 7.26 -2.66
CA GLU A 263 5.04 7.05 -4.09
C GLU A 263 3.88 6.23 -4.69
N GLU A 264 3.47 5.17 -4.01
CA GLU A 264 2.43 4.25 -4.49
C GLU A 264 1.03 4.88 -4.47
N THR A 265 0.78 5.83 -3.57
CA THR A 265 -0.43 6.66 -3.62
C THR A 265 -0.47 7.51 -4.90
N ARG A 266 0.70 7.99 -5.38
CA ARG A 266 0.79 8.69 -6.67
C ARG A 266 0.73 7.73 -7.86
N ASN A 267 1.23 6.51 -7.73
CA ASN A 267 1.01 5.46 -8.74
C ASN A 267 -0.48 5.11 -8.88
N LEU A 268 -1.23 5.04 -7.77
CA LEU A 268 -2.68 4.83 -7.81
C LEU A 268 -3.39 5.97 -8.54
N GLU A 269 -3.01 7.23 -8.28
CA GLU A 269 -3.53 8.37 -9.06
C GLU A 269 -3.29 8.19 -10.56
N ARG A 270 -2.07 7.83 -10.97
CA ARG A 270 -1.72 7.56 -12.38
C ARG A 270 -2.48 6.37 -12.97
N TYR A 271 -2.69 5.33 -12.17
CA TYR A 271 -3.47 4.16 -12.56
C TYR A 271 -4.93 4.54 -12.83
N ILE A 272 -5.55 5.29 -11.92
CA ILE A 272 -6.93 5.80 -12.08
C ILE A 272 -7.04 6.76 -13.27
N ASP A 273 -5.99 7.56 -13.52
CA ASP A 273 -5.89 8.39 -14.72
C ASP A 273 -5.91 7.59 -16.00
N ALA A 274 -5.12 6.51 -16.08
CA ALA A 274 -5.12 5.63 -17.24
C ALA A 274 -6.51 5.01 -17.48
N GLN A 275 -7.24 4.65 -16.43
CA GLN A 275 -8.63 4.15 -16.53
C GLN A 275 -9.64 5.25 -16.93
N SER A 276 -9.26 6.52 -16.81
CA SER A 276 -10.14 7.67 -17.02
C SER A 276 -9.78 8.51 -18.26
N GLY A 277 -9.02 7.93 -19.20
CA GLY A 277 -8.64 8.60 -20.46
C GLY A 277 -7.30 9.33 -20.41
N GLY A 278 -6.47 9.07 -19.41
CA GLY A 278 -5.08 9.50 -19.35
C GLY A 278 -4.75 10.51 -18.24
N PRO A 279 -3.52 11.05 -18.23
CA PRO A 279 -3.01 11.90 -17.15
C PRO A 279 -3.93 13.07 -16.79
N GLY A 280 -4.24 13.22 -15.50
CA GLY A 280 -5.08 14.28 -14.94
C GLY A 280 -6.60 14.11 -15.17
N LYS A 281 -7.03 13.06 -15.88
CA LYS A 281 -8.44 12.85 -16.24
C LYS A 281 -9.24 12.07 -15.22
N GLY A 282 -8.60 11.33 -14.32
CA GLY A 282 -9.21 10.60 -13.22
C GLY A 282 -9.85 11.45 -12.13
N TRP A 283 -10.62 10.77 -11.28
CA TRP A 283 -11.36 11.36 -10.16
C TRP A 283 -10.55 11.42 -8.86
N PHE A 284 -9.46 10.67 -8.72
CA PHE A 284 -8.61 10.64 -7.54
C PHE A 284 -7.48 11.66 -7.68
N ARG A 285 -7.31 12.57 -6.71
CA ARG A 285 -6.28 13.63 -6.76
C ARG A 285 -5.47 13.74 -5.49
N VAL A 286 -4.16 13.51 -5.57
CA VAL A 286 -3.27 13.82 -4.45
C VAL A 286 -3.08 15.34 -4.36
N VAL A 287 -3.40 15.91 -3.20
CA VAL A 287 -3.37 17.36 -2.96
C VAL A 287 -2.56 17.70 -1.71
N ASP A 288 -2.05 18.92 -1.69
CA ASP A 288 -1.07 19.36 -0.71
C ASP A 288 -1.43 20.73 -0.10
N SER A 289 -2.65 21.21 -0.31
CA SER A 289 -3.16 22.43 0.31
C SER A 289 -4.68 22.41 0.44
N PRO A 290 -5.25 23.09 1.46
CA PRO A 290 -6.69 23.23 1.59
C PRO A 290 -7.34 23.87 0.36
N ALA A 291 -6.69 24.86 -0.26
CA ALA A 291 -7.18 25.51 -1.46
C ALA A 291 -7.31 24.52 -2.64
N LYS A 292 -6.28 23.68 -2.87
CA LYS A 292 -6.33 22.67 -3.93
C LYS A 292 -7.35 21.57 -3.63
N ALA A 293 -7.45 21.13 -2.38
CA ALA A 293 -8.48 20.18 -1.96
C ALA A 293 -9.88 20.72 -2.29
N ARG A 294 -10.15 22.00 -1.99
CA ARG A 294 -11.43 22.64 -2.29
C ARG A 294 -11.72 22.73 -3.79
N GLU A 295 -10.71 23.06 -4.60
CA GLU A 295 -10.82 23.11 -6.07
C GLU A 295 -11.18 21.73 -6.64
N VAL A 296 -10.45 20.69 -6.22
CA VAL A 296 -10.66 19.29 -6.64
C VAL A 296 -12.08 18.82 -6.29
N ILE A 297 -12.50 19.02 -5.05
CA ILE A 297 -13.83 18.61 -4.57
C ILE A 297 -14.93 19.36 -5.32
N ALA A 298 -14.78 20.67 -5.52
CA ALA A 298 -15.74 21.47 -6.27
C ALA A 298 -15.87 21.00 -7.73
N ALA A 299 -14.79 20.50 -8.33
CA ALA A 299 -14.77 19.90 -9.67
C ALA A 299 -15.35 18.48 -9.73
N GLY A 300 -15.94 17.99 -8.64
CA GLY A 300 -16.55 16.66 -8.57
C GLY A 300 -15.55 15.52 -8.40
N LYS A 301 -14.28 15.80 -8.10
CA LYS A 301 -13.23 14.81 -7.86
C LYS A 301 -13.05 14.57 -6.35
N MET A 302 -12.33 13.50 -6.00
CA MET A 302 -11.92 13.22 -4.62
C MET A 302 -10.51 13.77 -4.36
N ALA A 303 -10.36 14.55 -3.30
CA ALA A 303 -9.09 15.02 -2.80
C ALA A 303 -8.46 13.98 -1.86
N VAL A 304 -7.18 13.69 -2.03
CA VAL A 304 -6.41 12.75 -1.23
C VAL A 304 -5.25 13.50 -0.59
N VAL A 305 -5.20 13.51 0.73
CA VAL A 305 -4.14 14.16 1.51
C VAL A 305 -3.18 13.08 2.01
N LEU A 306 -1.88 13.31 1.84
CA LEU A 306 -0.85 12.39 2.33
C LEU A 306 -0.58 12.65 3.82
N GLY A 307 -0.55 11.58 4.61
CA GLY A 307 -0.20 11.58 6.01
C GLY A 307 0.82 10.50 6.37
N ILE A 308 1.36 10.55 7.58
CA ILE A 308 2.25 9.54 8.15
C ILE A 308 1.72 9.15 9.53
N GLU A 309 1.69 7.85 9.81
CA GLU A 309 1.36 7.28 11.11
C GLU A 309 2.12 5.99 11.36
N ILE A 310 3.23 6.11 12.09
CA ILE A 310 4.15 5.03 12.44
C ILE A 310 4.71 5.28 13.83
N SER A 311 5.20 4.24 14.49
CA SER A 311 5.71 4.36 15.86
C SER A 311 6.98 5.21 15.92
N ASN A 312 7.98 4.95 15.08
CA ASN A 312 9.28 5.65 15.14
C ASN A 312 9.41 6.67 14.00
N VAL A 313 8.50 7.64 13.93
CA VAL A 313 8.53 8.67 12.90
C VAL A 313 9.87 9.41 12.86
N PHE A 314 10.40 9.59 11.65
CA PHE A 314 11.72 10.18 11.37
C PHE A 314 12.93 9.44 11.92
N ASP A 315 12.78 8.15 12.25
CA ASP A 315 13.80 7.34 12.91
C ASP A 315 14.14 7.85 14.33
N CYS A 316 13.20 8.54 14.98
CA CYS A 316 13.38 9.10 16.32
C CYS A 316 13.02 8.10 17.42
N PHE A 317 13.94 7.17 17.69
CA PHE A 317 13.79 6.17 18.75
C PHE A 317 13.98 6.78 20.15
N LEU A 318 13.20 6.30 21.12
CA LEU A 318 13.38 6.67 22.54
C LEU A 318 14.73 6.17 23.07
N THR A 319 15.03 4.90 22.81
CA THR A 319 16.31 4.27 23.16
C THR A 319 17.22 4.27 21.93
N PRO A 320 18.45 4.81 22.02
CA PRO A 320 19.38 4.86 20.89
C PRO A 320 19.63 3.50 20.25
N ARG A 321 19.66 3.46 18.92
CA ARG A 321 19.90 2.25 18.13
C ARG A 321 21.14 2.39 17.25
N GLU A 322 21.85 1.29 17.07
CA GLU A 322 23.01 1.25 16.16
C GLU A 322 22.59 1.63 14.74
N GLY A 323 23.38 2.47 14.08
CA GLY A 323 23.11 2.95 12.73
C GLY A 323 22.11 4.11 12.64
N PHE A 324 21.56 4.57 13.77
CA PHE A 324 20.63 5.70 13.83
C PHE A 324 21.17 6.83 14.70
N ASP A 325 21.03 8.06 14.21
CA ASP A 325 21.38 9.25 14.97
C ASP A 325 20.31 9.53 16.03
N VAL A 326 20.73 10.05 17.19
CA VAL A 326 19.79 10.60 18.17
C VAL A 326 19.14 11.84 17.56
N CYS A 327 17.80 11.90 17.63
CA CYS A 327 17.07 13.02 17.06
C CYS A 327 17.39 14.35 17.76
N THR A 328 17.66 15.36 16.95
CA THR A 328 17.81 16.75 17.36
C THR A 328 16.71 17.58 16.72
N GLU A 329 16.42 18.75 17.28
CA GLU A 329 15.45 19.69 16.69
C GLU A 329 15.78 20.00 15.22
N GLN A 330 17.07 20.18 14.90
CA GLN A 330 17.53 20.43 13.53
C GLN A 330 17.23 19.26 12.59
N ASN A 331 17.52 18.02 13.03
CA ASN A 331 17.26 16.83 12.21
C ASN A 331 15.76 16.60 12.02
N VAL A 332 14.95 16.81 13.05
CA VAL A 332 13.48 16.71 12.97
C VAL A 332 12.92 17.76 12.02
N GLN A 333 13.37 19.02 12.11
CA GLN A 333 12.95 20.08 11.20
C GLN A 333 13.27 19.74 9.74
N ALA A 334 14.48 19.25 9.45
CA ALA A 334 14.87 18.83 8.11
C ALA A 334 14.00 17.68 7.58
N LYS A 335 13.58 16.74 8.43
CA LYS A 335 12.67 15.65 8.05
C LYS A 335 11.25 16.17 7.80
N ILE A 336 10.73 17.07 8.64
CA ILE A 336 9.45 17.75 8.40
C ILE A 336 9.45 18.44 7.04
N ASP A 337 10.49 19.21 6.73
CA ASP A 337 10.63 19.92 5.45
C ASP A 337 10.67 18.95 4.27
N ARG A 338 11.48 17.89 4.36
CA ARG A 338 11.53 16.83 3.34
C ARG A 338 10.15 16.21 3.08
N TYR A 339 9.43 15.79 4.11
CA TYR A 339 8.13 15.15 3.93
C TYR A 339 7.05 16.14 3.47
N ARG A 340 7.16 17.41 3.88
CA ARG A 340 6.34 18.49 3.34
C ARG A 340 6.59 18.66 1.84
N ASP A 341 7.85 18.62 1.38
CA ASP A 341 8.19 18.70 -0.05
C ASP A 341 7.69 17.47 -0.84
N MET A 342 7.65 16.29 -0.20
CA MET A 342 7.02 15.09 -0.77
C MET A 342 5.49 15.16 -0.82
N GLY A 343 4.87 16.16 -0.18
CA GLY A 343 3.44 16.43 -0.19
C GLY A 343 2.68 16.01 1.08
N VAL A 344 3.36 15.52 2.12
CA VAL A 344 2.75 15.14 3.40
C VAL A 344 2.20 16.39 4.11
N ARG A 345 1.00 16.29 4.67
CA ARG A 345 0.32 17.38 5.39
C ARG A 345 -0.21 17.01 6.76
N VAL A 346 -0.17 15.72 7.13
CA VAL A 346 -0.60 15.25 8.45
C VAL A 346 0.45 14.27 8.97
N ILE A 347 0.87 14.42 10.22
CA ILE A 347 1.83 13.52 10.86
C ILE A 347 1.32 13.20 12.24
N PHE A 348 1.19 11.92 12.53
CA PHE A 348 1.06 11.43 13.89
C PHE A 348 2.48 11.33 14.48
N PRO A 349 2.77 12.02 15.61
CA PRO A 349 4.10 12.01 16.20
C PRO A 349 4.47 10.66 16.81
N VAL A 350 3.50 9.77 16.99
CA VAL A 350 3.62 8.43 17.56
C VAL A 350 2.48 7.55 17.04
N HIS A 351 2.63 6.23 17.16
CA HIS A 351 1.56 5.26 16.93
C HIS A 351 1.54 4.21 18.05
N LYS A 352 1.97 2.97 17.79
CA LYS A 352 1.86 1.85 18.75
C LYS A 352 2.90 1.86 19.87
N PHE A 353 4.12 2.27 19.59
CA PHE A 353 5.22 2.19 20.56
C PHE A 353 5.76 3.55 20.94
N ASP A 354 6.33 3.61 22.13
CA ASP A 354 6.97 4.80 22.65
C ASP A 354 8.16 5.19 21.76
N ASN A 355 8.34 6.49 21.58
CA ASN A 355 9.44 7.02 20.78
C ASN A 355 10.03 8.28 21.46
N ALA A 356 10.95 8.96 20.78
CA ALA A 356 11.59 10.15 21.37
C ALA A 356 10.65 11.35 21.59
N PHE A 357 9.44 11.33 21.00
CA PHE A 357 8.44 12.39 21.11
C PHE A 357 7.46 12.14 22.25
N THR A 358 6.77 10.99 22.25
CA THR A 358 5.70 10.68 23.21
C THR A 358 5.56 9.18 23.45
N ALA A 359 4.76 8.83 24.46
CA ALA A 359 4.29 7.45 24.64
C ALA A 359 3.35 7.03 23.48
N GLY A 360 3.33 5.73 23.18
CA GLY A 360 2.45 5.09 22.21
C GLY A 360 0.99 4.99 22.68
N ASP A 361 0.15 4.34 21.88
CA ASP A 361 -1.29 4.27 22.13
C ASP A 361 -1.72 3.37 23.31
N GLY A 362 -0.77 2.66 23.93
CA GLY A 362 -1.02 1.82 25.10
C GLY A 362 -1.80 0.54 24.82
N SER A 363 -1.81 0.06 23.57
CA SER A 363 -2.42 -1.23 23.22
C SER A 363 -1.73 -2.37 23.98
N GLY A 364 -2.51 -3.24 24.63
CA GLY A 364 -2.02 -4.37 25.41
C GLY A 364 -1.57 -5.59 24.59
N GLY A 365 -1.43 -6.74 25.25
CA GLY A 365 -1.13 -8.02 24.59
C GLY A 365 0.27 -8.05 23.96
N ILE A 366 0.39 -8.57 22.74
CA ILE A 366 1.69 -8.69 22.02
C ILE A 366 2.37 -7.34 21.77
N ILE A 367 1.59 -6.26 21.75
CA ILE A 367 2.11 -4.90 21.57
C ILE A 367 2.97 -4.47 22.76
N GLU A 368 2.69 -4.93 23.98
CA GLU A 368 3.55 -4.64 25.15
C GLU A 368 4.94 -5.25 25.02
N LEU A 369 5.04 -6.48 24.49
CA LEU A 369 6.33 -7.08 24.16
C LEU A 369 7.02 -6.28 23.05
N GLY A 370 6.25 -5.84 22.04
CA GLY A 370 6.74 -4.96 20.99
C GLY A 370 7.29 -3.63 21.52
N ASN A 371 6.61 -2.99 22.48
CA ASN A 371 7.10 -1.76 23.11
C ASN A 371 8.37 -2.01 23.92
N PHE A 372 8.44 -3.13 24.66
CA PHE A 372 9.67 -3.50 25.36
C PHE A 372 10.85 -3.70 24.41
N ILE A 373 10.65 -4.41 23.30
CA ILE A 373 11.68 -4.57 22.25
C ILE A 373 12.03 -3.21 21.65
N ASN A 374 11.04 -2.33 21.47
CA ASN A 374 11.23 -1.04 20.82
C ASN A 374 12.05 -0.06 21.67
N SER A 375 11.63 0.06 22.92
CA SER A 375 11.90 1.18 23.82
C SER A 375 12.69 0.77 25.06
N GLY A 376 12.79 -0.54 25.34
CA GLY A 376 13.48 -1.09 26.50
C GLY A 376 12.64 -1.14 27.78
N HIS A 377 11.35 -0.84 27.70
CA HIS A 377 10.41 -0.90 28.81
C HIS A 377 8.98 -1.20 28.32
N TYR A 378 8.14 -1.68 29.24
CA TYR A 378 6.69 -1.81 29.01
C TYR A 378 6.01 -0.44 29.06
N SER A 379 4.80 -0.34 28.53
CA SER A 379 4.06 0.92 28.50
C SER A 379 3.78 1.42 29.94
N ASP A 380 4.06 2.69 30.19
CA ASP A 380 3.76 3.33 31.47
C ASP A 380 2.33 3.89 31.43
N LEU A 381 1.38 3.02 31.79
CA LEU A 381 -0.04 3.35 31.80
C LEU A 381 -0.42 4.01 33.13
N VAL A 382 -1.09 5.16 33.06
CA VAL A 382 -1.69 5.79 34.25
C VAL A 382 -2.83 4.89 34.76
N GLN A 383 -2.56 4.13 35.82
CA GLN A 383 -3.53 3.19 36.42
C GLN A 383 -4.53 3.90 37.35
N ASP A 384 -4.10 4.99 37.96
CA ASP A 384 -4.92 5.78 38.89
C ASP A 384 -5.11 7.19 38.33
N CYS A 385 -6.35 7.52 37.95
CA CYS A 385 -6.76 8.87 37.57
C CYS A 385 -7.68 9.46 38.64
N PRO A 386 -7.14 10.06 39.74
CA PRO A 386 -7.97 10.63 40.79
C PRO A 386 -8.92 11.69 40.21
N GLY A 387 -10.23 11.46 40.33
CA GLY A 387 -11.27 12.39 39.88
C GLY A 387 -11.90 12.08 38.51
N ILE A 388 -11.44 11.04 37.80
CA ILE A 388 -12.15 10.50 36.64
C ILE A 388 -12.92 9.27 37.12
N SER A 389 -14.25 9.40 37.24
CA SER A 389 -15.14 8.28 37.59
C SER A 389 -15.03 7.21 36.50
N THR A 390 -14.43 6.06 36.82
CA THR A 390 -14.54 4.86 36.00
C THR A 390 -15.96 4.32 36.15
N ALA A 391 -16.80 4.57 35.14
CA ALA A 391 -18.17 4.07 35.06
C ALA A 391 -18.21 2.65 34.50
#